data_AF-A0A662W743-F1
#
_entry.id   AF-A0A662W743-F1
#
_cell.length_a   1.000
_cell.length_b   1.000
_cell.length_c   1.000
_cell.angle_alpha   90.00
_cell.angle_beta   90.00
_cell.angle_gamma   90.00
#
_symmetry.space_group_name_H-M   'P 1'
#
loop_
_entity.id
_entity.type
_entity.pdbx_description
1 polymer ?
#
loop_
_entity_poly.entity_id
_entity_poly.type
_entity_poly.pdbx_seq_one_letter_code
_entity_poly.pdbx_strand_id
1 'polypeptide(L)'
;MPSRTTNYNLYKPDLGQTDPEWGTGLNQNFDTIDSELKNAEDHRNLTPSSSIKPHNISEVDETDTDVTKNKVVSNSLAKGWEDHKNSVIGSSTPHNIDQVNEADTDTTKNRLVSNALAKGWEDHKNTTSGNPHGVDFVELDDAPSDYTDQAGKAVVVKSTEDGVEFSNPAPAAHGPSHELNGSDQIDVRGLQGGWLTADTEANRPAAGTKDRYFYATDTGKLYYDDGTSWIEITPTPASHAPSHQPEGSDALPTAIPGNITEGATASEGTSTSFARADHVHGTPSEWTP
;
A
#
# COMPACT_ATOMS: atom_id res chain seq x y z
N MET A 1 -68.83 -37.43 51.19
CA MET A 1 -68.77 -36.15 50.46
C MET A 1 -67.89 -36.38 49.25
N PRO A 2 -68.35 -36.16 48.00
CA PRO A 2 -67.51 -36.38 46.83
C PRO A 2 -66.28 -35.46 46.90
N SER A 3 -65.09 -36.02 46.72
CA SER A 3 -63.85 -35.26 46.69
C SER A 3 -63.70 -34.52 45.36
N ARG A 4 -62.86 -33.48 45.34
CA ARG A 4 -62.62 -32.67 44.15
C ARG A 4 -61.15 -32.61 43.81
N THR A 5 -60.84 -32.27 42.57
CA THR A 5 -59.47 -31.91 42.15
C THR A 5 -59.11 -30.50 42.65
N THR A 6 -57.83 -30.17 42.68
CA THR A 6 -57.33 -28.99 43.39
C THR A 6 -57.40 -27.70 42.57
N ASN A 7 -57.12 -27.75 41.25
CA ASN A 7 -56.99 -26.54 40.44
C ASN A 7 -58.34 -26.09 39.87
N TYR A 8 -59.13 -27.02 39.32
CA TYR A 8 -60.39 -26.69 38.65
C TYR A 8 -61.64 -27.26 39.35
N ASN A 9 -61.48 -27.80 40.57
CA ASN A 9 -62.59 -28.31 41.40
C ASN A 9 -63.48 -29.36 40.71
N LEU A 10 -62.88 -30.18 39.83
CA LEU A 10 -63.59 -31.24 39.12
C LEU A 10 -64.09 -32.29 40.11
N TYR A 11 -65.34 -32.71 39.97
CA TYR A 11 -65.93 -33.71 40.85
C TYR A 11 -65.34 -35.09 40.60
N LYS A 12 -64.79 -35.70 41.65
CA LYS A 12 -64.37 -37.10 41.62
C LYS A 12 -65.58 -38.00 41.87
N PRO A 13 -65.76 -39.07 41.09
CA PRO A 13 -66.82 -40.05 41.32
C PRO A 13 -66.66 -40.71 42.71
N ASP A 14 -67.80 -41.06 43.31
CA ASP A 14 -67.83 -41.79 44.58
C ASP A 14 -67.38 -43.23 44.37
N LEU A 15 -66.49 -43.70 45.23
CA LEU A 15 -65.89 -45.04 45.15
C LEU A 15 -66.87 -46.06 45.73
N GLY A 16 -67.95 -46.33 44.99
CA GLY A 16 -68.93 -47.37 45.35
C GLY A 16 -68.22 -48.71 45.62
N GLN A 17 -68.67 -49.43 46.66
CA GLN A 17 -67.95 -50.53 47.34
C GLN A 17 -67.59 -51.77 46.50
N THR A 18 -67.80 -51.79 45.18
CA THR A 18 -67.67 -53.01 44.36
C THR A 18 -66.40 -53.13 43.55
N ASP A 19 -65.62 -52.06 43.33
CA ASP A 19 -64.27 -52.15 42.74
C ASP A 19 -63.38 -50.95 43.18
N PRO A 20 -62.71 -51.05 44.34
CA PRO A 20 -61.92 -49.96 44.89
C PRO A 20 -60.64 -49.66 44.08
N GLU A 21 -60.13 -50.62 43.30
CA GLU A 21 -58.93 -50.42 42.48
C GLU A 21 -59.25 -49.57 41.25
N TRP A 22 -60.33 -49.90 40.55
CA TRP A 22 -60.75 -49.13 39.37
C TRP A 22 -61.12 -47.68 39.72
N GLY A 23 -61.88 -47.49 40.81
CA GLY A 23 -62.26 -46.15 41.24
C GLY A 23 -61.06 -45.31 41.71
N THR A 24 -60.07 -45.93 42.37
CA THR A 24 -58.84 -45.23 42.79
C THR A 24 -58.04 -44.75 41.58
N GLY A 25 -57.86 -45.61 40.57
CA GLY A 25 -57.19 -45.25 39.32
C GLY A 25 -57.93 -44.14 38.56
N LEU A 26 -59.26 -44.17 38.54
CA LEU A 26 -60.06 -43.11 37.92
C LEU A 26 -59.86 -41.77 38.62
N ASN A 27 -59.88 -41.75 39.96
CA ASN A 27 -59.66 -40.52 40.73
C ASN A 27 -58.23 -39.97 40.56
N GLN A 28 -57.22 -40.84 40.44
CA GLN A 28 -55.86 -40.43 40.09
C GLN A 28 -55.78 -39.81 38.69
N ASN A 29 -56.46 -40.42 37.70
CA ASN A 29 -56.52 -39.84 36.36
C ASN A 29 -57.17 -38.44 36.36
N PHE A 30 -58.21 -38.21 37.17
CA PHE A 30 -58.79 -36.88 37.33
C PHE A 30 -57.80 -35.87 37.93
N ASP A 31 -56.98 -36.27 38.91
CA ASP A 31 -55.94 -35.40 39.47
C ASP A 31 -54.81 -35.11 38.47
N THR A 32 -54.42 -36.11 37.67
CA THR A 32 -53.45 -35.95 36.59
C THR A 32 -53.97 -34.98 35.53
N ILE A 33 -55.21 -35.17 35.05
CA ILE A 33 -55.81 -34.30 34.04
C ILE A 33 -55.95 -32.87 34.57
N ASP A 34 -56.36 -32.68 35.82
CA ASP A 34 -56.45 -31.37 36.45
C ASP A 34 -55.09 -30.65 36.49
N SER A 35 -54.02 -31.39 36.78
CA SER A 35 -52.64 -30.87 36.78
C SER A 35 -52.12 -30.58 35.38
N GLU A 36 -52.38 -31.47 34.41
CA GLU A 36 -51.98 -31.27 33.01
C GLU A 36 -52.73 -30.10 32.37
N LEU A 37 -54.02 -29.93 32.66
CA LEU A 37 -54.79 -28.79 32.17
C LEU A 37 -54.29 -27.47 32.77
N LYS A 38 -53.84 -27.49 34.04
CA LYS A 38 -53.21 -26.33 34.67
C LYS A 38 -51.87 -26.00 34.01
N ASN A 39 -51.04 -27.00 33.76
CA ASN A 39 -49.78 -26.84 33.03
C ASN A 39 -50.01 -26.32 31.60
N ALA A 40 -51.05 -26.79 30.92
CA ALA A 40 -51.41 -26.31 29.58
C ALA A 40 -51.94 -24.88 29.60
N GLU A 41 -52.74 -24.50 30.59
CA GLU A 41 -53.19 -23.11 30.77
C GLU A 41 -52.00 -22.18 31.05
N ASP A 42 -51.11 -22.56 31.95
CA ASP A 42 -49.89 -21.82 32.27
C ASP A 42 -49.01 -21.69 31.02
N HIS A 43 -48.85 -22.76 30.24
CA HIS A 43 -48.07 -22.72 29.01
C HIS A 43 -48.71 -21.87 27.90
N ARG A 44 -50.05 -21.87 27.76
CA ARG A 44 -50.77 -20.97 26.84
C ARG A 44 -50.61 -19.50 27.27
N ASN A 45 -50.65 -19.21 28.56
CA ASN A 45 -50.44 -17.86 29.08
C ASN A 45 -48.98 -17.38 28.89
N LEU A 46 -48.05 -18.32 28.72
CA LEU A 46 -46.67 -18.04 28.32
C LEU A 46 -46.49 -17.87 26.80
N THR A 47 -47.51 -18.13 25.97
CA THR A 47 -47.41 -18.10 24.51
C THR A 47 -48.68 -17.53 23.82
N PRO A 48 -48.92 -16.21 23.83
CA PRO A 48 -49.81 -15.60 22.84
C PRO A 48 -49.07 -15.59 21.49
N SER A 49 -49.30 -16.60 20.67
CA SER A 49 -48.74 -16.65 19.31
C SER A 49 -49.28 -15.47 18.50
N SER A 50 -48.43 -14.49 18.25
CA SER A 50 -48.64 -13.50 17.19
C SER A 50 -47.45 -13.52 16.24
N SER A 51 -47.71 -13.19 14.98
CA SER A 51 -46.80 -13.28 13.84
C SER A 51 -45.50 -12.44 13.94
N ILE A 52 -45.18 -11.82 15.09
CA ILE A 52 -44.15 -10.77 15.22
C ILE A 52 -43.02 -11.10 16.24
N LYS A 53 -43.17 -12.06 17.16
CA LYS A 53 -42.10 -12.40 18.13
C LYS A 53 -41.79 -13.91 18.12
N PRO A 54 -40.80 -14.39 17.34
CA PRO A 54 -40.59 -15.83 17.17
C PRO A 54 -39.63 -16.48 18.20
N HIS A 55 -39.19 -15.82 19.29
CA HIS A 55 -38.12 -16.37 20.15
C HIS A 55 -38.22 -16.07 21.67
N ASN A 56 -39.42 -16.00 22.24
CA ASN A 56 -39.63 -16.13 23.70
C ASN A 56 -38.66 -15.39 24.65
N ILE A 57 -38.26 -14.16 24.31
CA ILE A 57 -37.65 -13.22 25.25
C ILE A 57 -38.69 -12.12 25.47
N SER A 58 -39.34 -12.14 26.63
CA SER A 58 -40.15 -11.00 27.09
C SER A 58 -39.23 -9.86 27.50
N GLU A 59 -39.67 -8.63 27.27
CA GLU A 59 -39.06 -7.44 27.88
C GLU A 59 -39.11 -7.59 29.41
N VAL A 60 -38.05 -7.13 30.08
CA VAL A 60 -37.90 -7.21 31.54
C VAL A 60 -39.08 -6.49 32.20
N ASP A 61 -39.91 -7.24 32.93
CA ASP A 61 -40.98 -6.69 33.76
C ASP A 61 -40.43 -6.45 35.17
N GLU A 62 -40.15 -5.19 35.49
CA GLU A 62 -39.60 -4.77 36.77
C GLU A 62 -40.54 -5.01 37.97
N THR A 63 -41.79 -5.42 37.70
CA THR A 63 -42.80 -5.73 38.71
C THR A 63 -43.02 -7.24 38.91
N ASP A 64 -42.30 -8.09 38.15
CA ASP A 64 -42.43 -9.54 38.20
C ASP A 64 -41.84 -10.14 39.50
N THR A 65 -42.69 -10.85 40.25
CA THR A 65 -42.33 -11.54 41.50
C THR A 65 -41.97 -13.02 41.30
N ASP A 66 -41.95 -13.53 40.05
CA ASP A 66 -41.58 -14.91 39.72
C ASP A 66 -40.07 -15.13 39.85
N VAL A 67 -39.70 -15.77 40.96
CA VAL A 67 -38.32 -16.12 41.33
C VAL A 67 -37.64 -17.05 40.32
N THR A 68 -38.38 -17.77 39.49
CA THR A 68 -37.85 -18.74 38.52
C THR A 68 -37.44 -18.06 37.22
N LYS A 69 -38.26 -17.12 36.71
CA LYS A 69 -37.91 -16.27 35.56
C LYS A 69 -36.71 -15.38 35.84
N ASN A 70 -36.68 -14.77 37.02
CA ASN A 70 -35.53 -13.95 37.45
C ASN A 70 -34.24 -14.79 37.52
N LYS A 71 -34.32 -16.06 37.90
CA LYS A 71 -33.17 -16.99 37.89
C LYS A 71 -32.71 -17.35 36.47
N VAL A 72 -33.63 -17.53 35.52
CA VAL A 72 -33.29 -17.83 34.11
C VAL A 72 -32.65 -16.64 33.43
N VAL A 73 -33.19 -15.43 33.64
CA VAL A 73 -32.61 -14.17 33.13
C VAL A 73 -31.24 -13.93 33.77
N SER A 74 -31.11 -14.06 35.09
CA SER A 74 -29.84 -13.89 35.81
C SER A 74 -28.78 -14.92 35.38
N ASN A 75 -29.16 -16.20 35.18
CA ASN A 75 -28.25 -17.23 34.65
C ASN A 75 -27.84 -16.98 33.19
N SER A 76 -28.75 -16.48 32.35
CA SER A 76 -28.44 -16.14 30.96
C SER A 76 -27.50 -14.93 30.86
N LEU A 77 -27.65 -13.95 31.76
CA LEU A 77 -26.75 -12.79 31.85
C LEU A 77 -25.39 -13.18 32.46
N ALA A 78 -25.36 -14.06 33.47
CA ALA A 78 -24.12 -14.60 34.05
C ALA A 78 -23.31 -15.42 33.03
N LYS A 79 -23.98 -16.19 32.16
CA LYS A 79 -23.33 -16.90 31.05
C LYS A 79 -22.67 -15.94 30.06
N GLY A 80 -23.31 -14.81 29.75
CA GLY A 80 -22.72 -13.76 28.93
C GLY A 80 -21.45 -13.14 29.54
N TRP A 81 -21.38 -13.06 30.87
CA TRP A 81 -20.17 -12.62 31.59
C TRP A 81 -19.01 -13.61 31.48
N GLU A 82 -19.27 -14.92 31.66
CA GLU A 82 -18.24 -15.96 31.50
C GLU A 82 -17.71 -16.03 30.06
N ASP A 83 -18.58 -15.87 29.06
CA ASP A 83 -18.19 -15.83 27.65
C ASP A 83 -17.30 -14.59 27.34
N HIS A 84 -17.57 -13.44 27.99
CA HIS A 84 -16.75 -12.23 27.84
C HIS A 84 -15.38 -12.34 28.53
N LYS A 85 -15.32 -12.94 29.74
CA LYS A 85 -14.07 -13.21 30.46
C LYS A 85 -13.12 -14.10 29.67
N ASN A 86 -13.64 -15.15 29.02
CA ASN A 86 -12.82 -16.04 28.20
C ASN A 86 -12.32 -15.39 26.89
N SER A 87 -12.85 -14.23 26.51
CA SER A 87 -12.40 -13.45 25.36
C SER A 87 -11.27 -12.45 25.68
N VAL A 88 -11.01 -12.14 26.96
CA VAL A 88 -10.02 -11.12 27.37
C VAL A 88 -8.91 -11.78 28.17
N ILE A 89 -7.74 -11.97 27.55
CA ILE A 89 -6.53 -12.41 28.23
C ILE A 89 -6.04 -11.25 29.13
N GLY A 90 -6.19 -11.39 30.46
CA GLY A 90 -5.23 -10.78 31.40
C GLY A 90 -5.60 -9.50 32.14
N SER A 91 -6.83 -9.32 32.67
CA SER A 91 -7.05 -8.31 33.71
C SER A 91 -8.06 -8.77 34.77
N SER A 92 -7.65 -8.62 36.03
CA SER A 92 -8.45 -8.83 37.23
C SER A 92 -9.63 -7.84 37.25
N THR A 93 -10.85 -8.39 37.15
CA THR A 93 -12.14 -7.71 37.41
C THR A 93 -12.26 -6.30 36.84
N PRO A 94 -12.66 -6.16 35.56
CA PRO A 94 -13.01 -4.86 35.01
C PRO A 94 -14.14 -4.28 35.86
N HIS A 95 -13.91 -3.08 36.42
CA HIS A 95 -14.93 -2.23 37.05
C HIS A 95 -15.40 -2.53 38.49
N ASN A 96 -14.59 -3.17 39.33
CA ASN A 96 -14.89 -3.23 40.78
C ASN A 96 -16.23 -3.94 41.08
N ILE A 97 -16.67 -4.81 40.16
CA ILE A 97 -17.84 -5.67 40.30
C ILE A 97 -17.35 -6.97 40.91
N ASP A 98 -17.87 -7.30 42.09
CA ASP A 98 -17.53 -8.53 42.79
C ASP A 98 -17.96 -9.77 41.99
N GLN A 99 -17.17 -10.84 42.08
CA GLN A 99 -17.50 -12.12 41.45
C GLN A 99 -18.84 -12.66 41.97
N VAL A 100 -19.61 -13.32 41.10
CA VAL A 100 -20.85 -13.98 41.50
C VAL A 100 -20.53 -15.02 42.58
N ASN A 101 -21.03 -14.79 43.81
CA ASN A 101 -20.95 -15.76 44.88
C ASN A 101 -22.07 -16.79 44.68
N GLU A 102 -21.73 -17.95 44.12
CA GLU A 102 -22.68 -19.04 43.86
C GLU A 102 -23.32 -19.63 45.14
N ALA A 103 -22.75 -19.33 46.32
CA ALA A 103 -23.31 -19.70 47.61
C ALA A 103 -24.19 -18.59 48.24
N ASP A 104 -24.32 -17.43 47.60
CA ASP A 104 -25.19 -16.35 48.08
C ASP A 104 -26.67 -16.73 47.90
N THR A 105 -27.42 -16.67 48.99
CA THR A 105 -28.86 -16.95 49.03
C THR A 105 -29.71 -15.69 49.08
N ASP A 106 -29.08 -14.50 49.13
CA ASP A 106 -29.74 -13.20 49.10
C ASP A 106 -30.27 -12.88 47.70
N THR A 107 -31.54 -13.22 47.49
CA THR A 107 -32.28 -12.94 46.26
C THR A 107 -32.38 -11.44 45.93
N THR A 108 -32.21 -10.55 46.92
CA THR A 108 -32.25 -9.09 46.73
C THR A 108 -30.95 -8.59 46.13
N LYS A 109 -29.80 -9.09 46.62
CA LYS A 109 -28.49 -8.81 46.02
C LYS A 109 -28.39 -9.29 44.58
N ASN A 110 -28.88 -10.50 44.28
CA ASN A 110 -28.86 -11.01 42.91
C ASN A 110 -29.70 -10.16 41.94
N ARG A 111 -30.83 -9.62 42.41
CA ARG A 111 -31.63 -8.64 41.65
C ARG A 111 -30.90 -7.32 41.45
N LEU A 112 -30.26 -6.79 42.50
CA LEU A 112 -29.45 -5.56 42.43
C LEU A 112 -28.27 -5.72 41.45
N VAL A 113 -27.56 -6.83 41.51
CA VAL A 113 -26.45 -7.15 40.61
C VAL A 113 -26.93 -7.33 39.17
N SER A 114 -28.04 -8.03 38.96
CA SER A 114 -28.62 -8.21 37.62
C SER A 114 -29.11 -6.89 37.02
N ASN A 115 -29.76 -6.03 37.82
CA ASN A 115 -30.20 -4.71 37.38
C ASN A 115 -29.02 -3.76 37.12
N ALA A 116 -27.97 -3.81 37.94
CA ALA A 116 -26.75 -3.03 37.72
C ALA A 116 -26.03 -3.45 36.44
N LEU A 117 -25.93 -4.76 36.16
CA LEU A 117 -25.35 -5.30 34.93
C LEU A 117 -26.20 -4.97 33.69
N ALA A 118 -27.53 -5.08 33.79
CA ALA A 118 -28.44 -4.70 32.72
C ALA A 118 -28.37 -3.20 32.41
N LYS A 119 -28.25 -2.36 33.44
CA LYS A 119 -28.06 -0.91 33.28
C LYS A 119 -26.70 -0.58 32.66
N GLY A 120 -25.63 -1.26 33.06
CA GLY A 120 -24.32 -1.12 32.43
C GLY A 120 -24.34 -1.46 30.94
N TRP A 121 -25.09 -2.49 30.52
CA TRP A 121 -25.25 -2.83 29.11
C TRP A 121 -26.09 -1.79 28.33
N GLU A 122 -27.19 -1.31 28.93
CA GLU A 122 -27.98 -0.19 28.38
C GLU A 122 -27.14 1.07 28.18
N ASP A 123 -26.31 1.42 29.15
CA ASP A 123 -25.43 2.59 29.08
C ASP A 123 -24.35 2.42 28.00
N HIS A 124 -23.78 1.23 27.88
CA HIS A 124 -22.77 0.90 26.86
C HIS A 124 -23.35 0.82 25.42
N LYS A 125 -24.63 0.46 25.29
CA LYS A 125 -25.34 0.44 24.01
C LYS A 125 -25.81 1.83 23.58
N ASN A 126 -26.25 2.66 24.54
CA ASN A 126 -26.81 3.98 24.28
C ASN A 126 -25.76 5.10 24.24
N THR A 127 -24.47 4.81 24.50
CA THR A 127 -23.34 5.64 24.05
C THR A 127 -23.33 5.65 22.52
N THR A 128 -24.10 6.57 21.97
CA THR A 128 -24.37 6.70 20.54
C THR A 128 -23.22 7.49 19.91
N SER A 129 -22.63 6.91 18.84
CA SER A 129 -21.52 7.43 18.01
C SER A 129 -20.10 7.26 18.58
N GLY A 130 -19.64 6.01 18.75
CA GLY A 130 -18.23 5.70 19.02
C GLY A 130 -17.94 4.23 19.25
N ASN A 131 -16.65 3.86 19.29
CA ASN A 131 -16.20 2.56 19.77
C ASN A 131 -16.61 2.43 21.26
N PRO A 132 -17.44 1.45 21.63
CA PRO A 132 -17.95 1.36 23.00
C PRO A 132 -16.85 0.97 24.01
N HIS A 133 -15.67 0.55 23.53
CA HIS A 133 -14.47 0.38 24.34
C HIS A 133 -13.63 1.66 24.52
N GLY A 134 -14.14 2.83 24.08
CA GLY A 134 -13.66 4.14 24.50
C GLY A 134 -12.16 4.36 24.37
N VAL A 135 -11.55 3.81 23.32
CA VAL A 135 -10.22 4.25 22.93
C VAL A 135 -10.28 4.67 21.47
N ASP A 136 -10.61 5.95 21.28
CA ASP A 136 -10.21 6.64 20.07
C ASP A 136 -8.67 6.57 19.95
N PHE A 137 -8.14 6.73 18.74
CA PHE A 137 -6.68 6.67 18.54
C PHE A 137 -5.91 7.63 19.47
N VAL A 138 -6.52 8.75 19.87
CA VAL A 138 -5.95 9.75 20.78
C VAL A 138 -6.08 9.40 22.28
N GLU A 139 -6.83 8.36 22.60
CA GLU A 139 -7.07 7.88 23.97
C GLU A 139 -6.19 6.67 24.30
N LEU A 140 -5.41 6.18 23.34
CA LEU A 140 -4.38 5.17 23.56
C LEU A 140 -3.17 5.80 24.27
N ASP A 141 -2.62 5.08 25.24
CA ASP A 141 -1.48 5.50 26.05
C ASP A 141 -0.16 5.58 25.25
N ASP A 142 -0.08 4.82 24.16
CA ASP A 142 1.06 4.77 23.25
C ASP A 142 0.88 5.69 22.01
N ALA A 143 -0.19 6.49 21.94
CA ALA A 143 -0.48 7.37 20.80
C ALA A 143 -0.50 8.87 21.19
N PRO A 144 -0.46 9.78 20.20
CA PRO A 144 -0.65 11.22 20.45
C PRO A 144 -2.04 11.52 20.97
N SER A 145 -2.15 12.38 21.99
CA SER A 145 -3.42 12.68 22.66
C SER A 145 -4.29 13.76 21.98
N ASP A 146 -3.83 14.36 20.87
CA ASP A 146 -4.59 15.38 20.13
C ASP A 146 -4.11 15.54 18.68
N TYR A 147 -5.03 15.93 17.79
CA TYR A 147 -4.79 16.28 16.39
C TYR A 147 -4.61 17.80 16.15
N THR A 148 -4.83 18.66 17.15
CA THR A 148 -4.64 20.11 17.00
C THR A 148 -3.24 20.43 16.46
N ASP A 149 -3.20 21.18 15.35
CA ASP A 149 -1.98 21.57 14.63
C ASP A 149 -1.11 20.42 14.09
N GLN A 150 -1.69 19.22 13.89
CA GLN A 150 -0.98 18.06 13.33
C GLN A 150 -1.22 17.85 11.83
N ALA A 151 -1.97 18.75 11.18
CA ALA A 151 -2.26 18.65 9.75
C ALA A 151 -0.96 18.61 8.91
N GLY A 152 -0.84 17.58 8.06
CA GLY A 152 0.31 17.38 7.17
C GLY A 152 1.50 16.62 7.78
N LYS A 153 1.43 16.23 9.07
CA LYS A 153 2.44 15.38 9.70
C LYS A 153 2.16 13.90 9.45
N ALA A 154 3.22 13.09 9.53
CA ALA A 154 3.14 11.63 9.50
C ALA A 154 3.02 11.07 10.93
N VAL A 155 2.35 9.92 11.06
CA VAL A 155 2.43 9.09 12.26
C VAL A 155 3.70 8.24 12.16
N VAL A 156 4.59 8.36 13.14
CA VAL A 156 5.85 7.61 13.19
C VAL A 156 6.02 6.92 14.52
N VAL A 157 6.84 5.88 14.58
CA VAL A 157 7.22 5.23 15.85
C VAL A 157 8.22 6.12 16.59
N LYS A 158 8.04 6.27 17.91
CA LYS A 158 8.96 7.00 18.78
C LYS A 158 10.35 6.33 18.80
N SER A 159 11.40 7.10 19.09
CA SER A 159 12.76 6.55 19.23
C SER A 159 12.90 5.53 20.37
N THR A 160 11.99 5.55 21.33
CA THR A 160 11.88 4.61 22.46
C THR A 160 11.16 3.31 22.09
N GLU A 161 10.59 3.21 20.89
CA GLU A 161 9.86 2.04 20.37
C GLU A 161 8.66 1.61 21.24
N ASP A 162 8.13 2.54 22.05
CA ASP A 162 7.05 2.34 23.03
C ASP A 162 5.75 3.04 22.63
N GLY A 163 5.66 3.52 21.39
CA GLY A 163 4.46 4.17 20.86
C GLY A 163 4.71 4.94 19.58
N VAL A 164 3.72 5.73 19.19
CA VAL A 164 3.72 6.56 17.99
C VAL A 164 3.58 8.04 18.30
N GLU A 165 4.08 8.89 17.40
CA GLU A 165 4.01 10.35 17.49
C GLU A 165 3.71 11.00 16.13
N PHE A 166 3.14 12.22 16.13
CA PHE A 166 3.05 13.03 14.92
C PHE A 166 4.36 13.75 14.68
N SER A 167 5.06 13.40 13.60
CA SER A 167 6.29 14.06 13.21
C SER A 167 6.23 14.57 11.77
N ASN A 168 7.08 15.54 11.44
CA ASN A 168 7.31 15.96 10.07
C ASN A 168 8.68 15.40 9.64
N PRO A 169 8.76 14.10 9.27
CA PRO A 169 10.04 13.50 8.94
C PRO A 169 10.63 14.21 7.73
N ALA A 170 11.85 14.72 7.88
CA ALA A 170 12.58 15.23 6.74
C ALA A 170 12.83 14.09 5.76
N PRO A 171 12.69 14.31 4.44
CA PRO A 171 13.16 13.36 3.45
C PRO A 171 14.62 13.00 3.75
N ALA A 172 14.96 11.72 3.63
CA ALA A 172 16.35 11.29 3.75
C ALA A 172 17.23 12.14 2.81
N ALA A 173 18.44 12.46 3.24
CA ALA A 173 19.39 13.19 2.41
C ALA A 173 19.65 12.38 1.12
N HIS A 174 19.13 12.87 0.00
CA HIS A 174 19.23 12.20 -1.30
C HIS A 174 20.49 12.63 -2.09
N GLY A 175 21.11 13.76 -1.73
CA GLY A 175 22.37 14.18 -2.37
C GLY A 175 23.48 13.12 -2.27
N PRO A 176 23.75 12.59 -1.05
CA PRO A 176 24.78 11.57 -0.86
C PRO A 176 24.52 10.24 -1.58
N SER A 177 23.27 9.90 -1.92
CA SER A 177 23.01 8.67 -2.67
C SER A 177 23.55 8.74 -4.10
N HIS A 178 23.73 9.95 -4.65
CA HIS A 178 24.31 10.17 -5.97
C HIS A 178 25.84 10.36 -5.96
N GLU A 179 26.48 10.39 -4.79
CA GLU A 179 27.93 10.51 -4.67
C GLU A 179 28.66 9.21 -5.06
N LEU A 180 29.99 9.28 -5.20
CA LEU A 180 30.83 8.12 -5.50
C LEU A 180 30.71 7.07 -4.39
N ASN A 181 30.27 5.85 -4.72
CA ASN A 181 29.89 4.78 -3.80
C ASN A 181 28.57 4.99 -3.02
N GLY A 182 27.75 5.98 -3.41
CA GLY A 182 26.37 6.11 -2.95
C GLY A 182 25.48 4.97 -3.46
N SER A 183 24.33 4.76 -2.82
CA SER A 183 23.40 3.68 -3.17
C SER A 183 22.72 3.84 -4.54
N ASP A 184 22.65 5.07 -5.05
CA ASP A 184 22.05 5.45 -6.33
C ASP A 184 23.04 6.31 -7.14
N GLN A 185 24.25 5.77 -7.26
CA GLN A 185 25.34 6.45 -7.93
C GLN A 185 24.98 6.68 -9.41
N ILE A 186 25.09 7.93 -9.86
CA ILE A 186 24.87 8.28 -11.27
C ILE A 186 26.04 7.75 -12.11
N ASP A 187 25.84 6.63 -12.80
CA ASP A 187 26.82 6.10 -13.75
C ASP A 187 26.72 6.82 -15.10
N VAL A 188 27.55 7.85 -15.26
CA VAL A 188 27.66 8.60 -16.52
C VAL A 188 28.39 7.84 -17.64
N ARG A 189 28.97 6.67 -17.37
CA ARG A 189 29.67 5.86 -18.38
C ARG A 189 28.70 5.23 -19.40
N GLY A 190 27.42 5.18 -19.07
CA GLY A 190 26.33 4.79 -19.99
C GLY A 190 25.59 5.97 -20.64
N LEU A 191 25.81 7.20 -20.15
CA LEU A 191 25.22 8.39 -20.77
C LEU A 191 26.04 8.75 -22.03
N GLN A 192 25.46 8.43 -23.18
CA GLN A 192 25.94 8.92 -24.47
C GLN A 192 25.89 10.46 -24.47
N GLY A 193 27.02 11.10 -24.16
CA GLY A 193 27.11 12.56 -24.11
C GLY A 193 28.26 13.15 -23.29
N GLY A 194 28.92 12.38 -22.42
CA GLY A 194 30.09 12.85 -21.64
C GLY A 194 31.44 12.75 -22.36
N TRP A 195 31.43 12.69 -23.70
CA TRP A 195 32.58 12.26 -24.50
C TRP A 195 33.51 13.38 -24.94
N LEU A 196 33.23 14.65 -24.61
CA LEU A 196 34.06 15.79 -24.97
C LEU A 196 34.34 16.65 -23.74
N THR A 197 35.56 16.61 -23.24
CA THR A 197 36.06 17.57 -22.24
C THR A 197 36.77 18.72 -22.96
N ALA A 198 36.62 19.94 -22.45
CA ALA A 198 37.27 21.13 -23.01
C ALA A 198 38.00 21.89 -21.90
N ASP A 199 39.29 22.08 -22.08
CA ASP A 199 40.17 22.83 -21.15
C ASP A 199 41.43 23.27 -21.93
N THR A 200 42.43 23.84 -21.27
CA THR A 200 43.76 24.09 -21.82
C THR A 200 44.50 22.78 -22.09
N GLU A 201 45.38 22.74 -23.09
CA GLU A 201 46.11 21.53 -23.47
C GLU A 201 46.94 20.94 -22.32
N ALA A 202 47.46 21.80 -21.44
CA ALA A 202 48.21 21.39 -20.25
C ALA A 202 47.37 20.61 -19.23
N ASN A 203 46.05 20.84 -19.19
CA ASN A 203 45.11 20.18 -18.30
C ASN A 203 44.49 18.91 -18.91
N ARG A 204 44.89 18.55 -20.14
CA ARG A 204 44.41 17.31 -20.77
C ARG A 204 44.79 16.11 -19.90
N PRO A 205 43.82 15.27 -19.48
CA PRO A 205 44.12 14.11 -18.65
C PRO A 205 45.01 13.12 -19.39
N ALA A 206 45.69 12.22 -18.67
CA ALA A 206 46.42 11.13 -19.32
C ALA A 206 45.49 10.27 -20.19
N ALA A 207 46.01 9.77 -21.31
CA ALA A 207 45.30 8.80 -22.14
C ALA A 207 45.13 7.47 -21.38
N GLY A 208 44.16 6.67 -21.78
CA GLY A 208 43.87 5.39 -21.12
C GLY A 208 42.40 5.02 -21.08
N THR A 209 41.52 5.80 -21.68
CA THR A 209 40.10 5.47 -21.80
C THR A 209 39.66 5.73 -23.22
N LYS A 210 39.55 4.63 -23.98
CA LYS A 210 39.15 4.66 -25.38
C LYS A 210 37.82 5.39 -25.57
N ASP A 211 37.66 6.00 -26.73
CA ASP A 211 36.43 6.64 -27.23
C ASP A 211 36.12 8.01 -26.60
N ARG A 212 37.05 8.62 -25.86
CA ARG A 212 36.93 10.00 -25.35
C ARG A 212 37.52 11.03 -26.32
N TYR A 213 36.95 12.22 -26.33
CA TYR A 213 37.47 13.39 -27.02
C TYR A 213 37.90 14.48 -26.02
N PHE A 214 38.94 15.23 -26.37
CA PHE A 214 39.39 16.41 -25.63
C PHE A 214 39.59 17.58 -26.59
N TYR A 215 38.99 18.73 -26.30
CA TYR A 215 39.20 19.97 -27.02
C TYR A 215 40.12 20.90 -26.22
N ALA A 216 41.34 21.12 -26.74
CA ALA A 216 42.27 22.10 -26.20
C ALA A 216 41.82 23.51 -26.61
N THR A 217 41.21 24.24 -25.69
CA THR A 217 40.63 25.58 -25.92
C THR A 217 41.65 26.67 -26.24
N ASP A 218 42.89 26.49 -25.78
CA ASP A 218 44.02 27.40 -25.98
C ASP A 218 44.73 27.18 -27.33
N THR A 219 44.87 25.92 -27.76
CA THR A 219 45.52 25.57 -29.05
C THR A 219 44.54 25.30 -30.19
N GLY A 220 43.24 25.20 -29.88
CA GLY A 220 42.18 24.91 -30.84
C GLY A 220 42.18 23.47 -31.37
N LYS A 221 42.90 22.56 -30.71
CA LYS A 221 43.10 21.18 -31.18
C LYS A 221 42.07 20.23 -30.60
N LEU A 222 41.56 19.33 -31.45
CA LEU A 222 40.73 18.21 -31.02
C LEU A 222 41.59 16.95 -30.90
N TYR A 223 41.42 16.21 -29.81
CA TYR A 223 42.12 14.95 -29.56
C TYR A 223 41.12 13.83 -29.33
N TYR A 224 41.50 12.60 -29.67
CA TYR A 224 40.76 11.37 -29.42
C TYR A 224 41.64 10.37 -28.67
N ASP A 225 41.14 9.81 -27.57
CA ASP A 225 41.81 8.78 -26.77
C ASP A 225 41.51 7.41 -27.37
N ASP A 226 42.56 6.71 -27.83
CA ASP A 226 42.43 5.36 -28.38
C ASP A 226 42.48 4.26 -27.31
N GLY A 227 42.60 4.64 -26.04
CA GLY A 227 42.79 3.75 -24.89
C GLY A 227 44.24 3.59 -24.47
N THR A 228 45.19 4.13 -25.23
CA THR A 228 46.63 4.06 -24.95
C THR A 228 47.33 5.41 -25.13
N SER A 229 46.84 6.27 -26.01
CA SER A 229 47.41 7.57 -26.35
C SER A 229 46.34 8.54 -26.83
N TRP A 230 46.63 9.84 -26.70
CA TRP A 230 45.83 10.88 -27.34
C TRP A 230 46.30 11.06 -28.78
N ILE A 231 45.39 10.80 -29.71
CA ILE A 231 45.57 11.07 -31.14
C ILE A 231 45.07 12.48 -31.41
N GLU A 232 45.92 13.36 -31.93
CA GLU A 232 45.46 14.66 -32.45
C GLU A 232 44.62 14.45 -33.71
N ILE A 233 43.37 14.91 -33.69
CA ILE A 233 42.50 14.98 -34.86
C ILE A 233 42.77 16.31 -35.54
N THR A 234 43.86 16.37 -36.27
CA THR A 234 44.15 17.50 -37.16
C THR A 234 43.50 17.19 -38.52
N PRO A 235 42.54 17.98 -39.03
CA PRO A 235 42.29 18.00 -40.47
C PRO A 235 43.45 18.75 -41.10
N THR A 236 44.61 18.09 -41.27
CA THR A 236 45.73 18.70 -42.00
C THR A 236 45.30 18.80 -43.45
N PRO A 237 45.06 19.99 -44.02
CA PRO A 237 44.85 20.11 -45.45
C PRO A 237 46.11 19.55 -46.11
N ALA A 238 45.95 18.54 -46.97
CA ALA A 238 47.09 17.99 -47.70
C ALA A 238 47.84 19.16 -48.37
N SER A 239 49.18 19.13 -48.33
CA SER A 239 49.98 20.10 -49.07
C SER A 239 49.57 20.04 -50.54
N HIS A 240 48.82 21.05 -51.00
CA HIS A 240 48.16 21.00 -52.30
C HIS A 240 49.14 21.40 -53.42
N ALA A 241 50.10 22.28 -53.15
CA ALA A 241 51.00 22.80 -54.18
C ALA A 241 51.86 21.71 -54.85
N PRO A 242 52.41 20.70 -54.14
CA PRO A 242 53.11 19.59 -54.77
C PRO A 242 52.22 18.66 -55.61
N SER A 243 50.92 18.60 -55.32
CA SER A 243 50.00 17.72 -56.07
C SER A 243 49.87 18.12 -57.54
N HIS A 244 50.06 19.41 -57.84
CA HIS A 244 50.02 19.97 -59.19
C HIS A 244 51.36 19.92 -59.95
N GLN A 245 52.43 19.41 -59.34
CA GLN A 245 53.72 19.25 -60.04
C GLN A 245 53.62 18.13 -61.10
N PRO A 246 54.50 18.12 -62.12
CA PRO A 246 54.64 16.97 -63.02
C PRO A 246 54.86 15.69 -62.19
N GLU A 247 54.07 14.65 -62.48
CA GLU A 247 54.05 13.37 -61.72
C GLU A 247 53.40 13.42 -60.32
N GLY A 248 52.81 14.57 -59.93
CA GLY A 248 51.99 14.70 -58.73
C GLY A 248 50.66 13.93 -58.83
N SER A 249 49.99 13.74 -57.68
CA SER A 249 48.72 13.01 -57.60
C SER A 249 47.55 13.70 -58.32
N ASP A 250 47.63 15.02 -58.50
CA ASP A 250 46.68 15.85 -59.24
C ASP A 250 47.46 16.75 -60.21
N ALA A 251 48.33 16.11 -60.98
CA ALA A 251 49.20 16.80 -61.92
C ALA A 251 48.36 17.54 -62.96
N LEU A 252 48.67 18.83 -63.18
CA LEU A 252 48.03 19.60 -64.23
C LEU A 252 48.48 19.04 -65.60
N PRO A 253 47.56 18.60 -66.48
CA PRO A 253 47.96 17.98 -67.73
C PRO A 253 48.68 19.00 -68.61
N THR A 254 49.89 18.68 -69.02
CA THR A 254 50.69 19.43 -69.99
C THR A 254 50.99 18.50 -71.17
N ALA A 255 51.02 19.03 -72.40
CA ALA A 255 51.47 18.23 -73.55
C ALA A 255 52.97 18.39 -73.76
N ILE A 256 53.55 17.42 -74.47
CA ILE A 256 54.93 17.49 -74.95
C ILE A 256 55.06 18.74 -75.84
N PRO A 257 56.07 19.60 -75.63
CA PRO A 257 56.32 20.74 -76.52
C PRO A 257 56.46 20.26 -77.97
N GLY A 258 55.57 20.75 -78.84
CA GLY A 258 55.64 20.48 -80.27
C GLY A 258 56.73 21.31 -80.95
N ASN A 259 57.32 20.76 -82.01
CA ASN A 259 58.18 21.53 -82.90
C ASN A 259 57.37 22.59 -83.64
N ILE A 260 57.92 23.80 -83.73
CA ILE A 260 57.40 24.85 -84.61
C ILE A 260 57.79 24.47 -86.05
N THR A 261 56.80 24.27 -86.92
CA THR A 261 57.02 23.97 -88.34
C THR A 261 56.85 25.24 -89.17
N GLU A 262 57.69 25.45 -90.18
CA GLU A 262 57.54 26.58 -91.12
C GLU A 262 56.28 26.44 -91.97
N GLY A 263 55.59 27.55 -92.23
CA GLY A 263 54.31 27.55 -92.95
C GLY A 263 53.14 26.93 -92.21
N ALA A 264 53.25 26.71 -90.89
CA ALA A 264 52.14 26.23 -90.08
C ALA A 264 51.00 27.26 -90.06
N THR A 265 49.76 26.81 -90.27
CA THR A 265 48.57 27.65 -90.09
C THR A 265 48.16 27.69 -88.64
N ALA A 266 47.69 28.86 -88.17
CA ALA A 266 47.15 28.99 -86.83
C ALA A 266 45.94 28.06 -86.63
N SER A 267 45.94 27.30 -85.54
CA SER A 267 44.83 26.40 -85.17
C SER A 267 44.57 26.51 -83.68
N GLU A 268 43.29 26.67 -83.32
CA GLU A 268 42.88 26.54 -81.93
C GLU A 268 43.02 25.08 -81.50
N GLY A 269 43.70 24.89 -80.37
CA GLY A 269 43.80 23.59 -79.73
C GLY A 269 42.47 23.18 -79.08
N THR A 270 42.22 21.87 -79.02
CA THR A 270 41.05 21.26 -78.37
C THR A 270 41.32 20.84 -76.92
N SER A 271 42.56 20.98 -76.45
CA SER A 271 42.94 20.63 -75.07
C SER A 271 42.15 21.41 -74.03
N THR A 272 41.71 20.69 -73.00
CA THR A 272 41.06 21.24 -71.81
C THR A 272 42.05 21.72 -70.74
N SER A 273 43.36 21.62 -70.99
CA SER A 273 44.43 22.07 -70.10
C SER A 273 44.55 23.59 -70.01
N PHE A 274 45.06 24.09 -68.88
CA PHE A 274 45.18 25.53 -68.60
C PHE A 274 46.09 26.27 -69.59
N ALA A 275 47.14 25.60 -70.08
CA ALA A 275 47.79 25.95 -71.33
C ALA A 275 47.18 25.07 -72.41
N ARG A 276 46.55 25.65 -73.45
CA ARG A 276 46.06 24.88 -74.61
C ARG A 276 47.25 24.17 -75.23
N ALA A 277 47.52 22.95 -74.81
CA ALA A 277 48.83 22.36 -75.04
C ALA A 277 49.02 21.93 -76.51
N ASP A 278 47.93 21.94 -77.28
CA ASP A 278 47.82 21.60 -78.68
C ASP A 278 47.48 22.81 -79.58
N HIS A 279 47.50 24.05 -79.07
CA HIS A 279 47.33 25.21 -79.95
C HIS A 279 48.60 25.42 -80.80
N VAL A 280 48.39 25.75 -82.07
CA VAL A 280 49.47 26.01 -83.02
C VAL A 280 49.46 27.48 -83.39
N HIS A 281 50.60 28.15 -83.21
CA HIS A 281 50.81 29.49 -83.73
C HIS A 281 51.09 29.43 -85.22
N GLY A 282 50.49 30.34 -85.99
CA GLY A 282 50.84 30.50 -87.40
C GLY A 282 52.28 30.96 -87.54
N THR A 283 53.02 30.35 -88.46
CA THR A 283 54.43 30.71 -88.73
C THR A 283 54.58 31.20 -90.17
N PRO A 284 55.59 32.06 -90.45
CA PRO A 284 55.95 32.40 -91.82
C PRO A 284 56.29 31.15 -92.63
N SER A 285 56.08 31.22 -93.94
CA SER A 285 56.41 30.12 -94.87
C SER A 285 57.92 29.87 -94.98
N GLU A 286 58.75 30.86 -94.66
CA GLU A 286 60.20 30.79 -94.58
C GLU A 286 60.67 31.78 -93.52
N TRP A 287 61.61 31.38 -92.64
CA TRP A 287 62.27 32.32 -91.74
C TRP A 287 63.50 32.90 -92.43
N THR A 288 63.47 34.19 -92.79
CA THR A 288 64.65 34.86 -93.32
C THR A 288 65.68 35.10 -92.20
N PRO A 289 66.95 34.72 -92.39
CA PRO A 289 68.04 34.99 -91.43
C PRO A 289 68.24 36.48 -91.12
#